data_AF-A0A946UVZ4-F1
#
_entry.id   AF-A0A946UVZ4-F1
#
_cell.length_a   1.000
_cell.length_b   1.000
_cell.length_c   1.000
_cell.angle_alpha   90.00
_cell.angle_beta   90.00
_cell.angle_gamma   90.00
#
_symmetry.space_group_name_H-M   'P 1'
#
loop_
_entity.id
_entity.type
_entity.pdbx_description
1 polymer ?
#
loop_
_entity_poly.entity_id
_entity_poly.type
_entity_poly.pdbx_seq_one_letter_code
_entity_poly.pdbx_strand_id
1 'polypeptide(L)'
;MNKSLLMLGLSVFVLSGCGQGAADDGVGAEYVAEVEAWRVERLTKLRAEDGYLNLAGLYWLQNESNSFGSGADVDVQFPASTPENIGRFDFTPDGIVMTVTDGVEVTVDGQPIKSILKHDDTTESPVTATMGSMAWVVVNREGKTAIRLRDFEHPALNALPPIPSFEIDPAWRVEGQLIRFEE
;
A
#
# COMPACT_ATOMS: atom_id res chain seq x y z
N MET A 1 -0.22 -73.03 -61.35
CA MET A 1 1.23 -72.83 -61.16
C MET A 1 1.48 -71.35 -60.92
N ASN A 2 2.04 -71.03 -59.76
CA ASN A 2 2.33 -69.68 -59.25
C ASN A 2 3.29 -68.88 -60.14
N LYS A 3 3.17 -67.54 -60.08
CA LYS A 3 4.23 -66.62 -59.62
C LYS A 3 3.66 -65.22 -59.36
N SER A 4 3.78 -64.77 -58.11
CA SER A 4 3.69 -63.36 -57.66
C SER A 4 4.69 -62.47 -58.42
N LEU A 5 4.44 -61.15 -58.54
CA LEU A 5 5.08 -60.11 -57.70
C LEU A 5 4.82 -58.65 -58.18
N LEU A 6 4.38 -57.81 -57.23
CA LEU A 6 4.57 -56.37 -56.97
C LEU A 6 3.92 -55.20 -57.76
N MET A 7 3.14 -54.42 -56.97
CA MET A 7 3.09 -52.95 -56.76
C MET A 7 2.70 -51.99 -57.91
N LEU A 8 1.69 -51.15 -57.69
CA LEU A 8 1.79 -49.77 -57.15
C LEU A 8 0.45 -49.00 -57.33
N GLY A 9 0.08 -48.11 -56.41
CA GLY A 9 -0.92 -47.04 -56.65
C GLY A 9 -2.04 -46.96 -55.60
N LEU A 10 -1.76 -46.49 -54.38
CA LEU A 10 -1.87 -45.10 -53.91
C LEU A 10 -3.29 -44.73 -53.44
N SER A 11 -3.57 -45.03 -52.17
CA SER A 11 -4.70 -44.52 -51.40
C SER A 11 -4.47 -43.06 -51.02
N VAL A 12 -5.39 -42.17 -51.40
CA VAL A 12 -5.43 -40.79 -50.90
C VAL A 12 -6.32 -40.76 -49.65
N PHE A 13 -5.69 -40.68 -48.47
CA PHE A 13 -6.35 -40.36 -47.21
C PHE A 13 -6.55 -38.83 -47.13
N VAL A 14 -7.80 -38.38 -47.14
CA VAL A 14 -8.14 -36.98 -46.85
C VAL A 14 -8.18 -36.82 -45.32
N LEU A 15 -7.10 -36.30 -44.75
CA LEU A 15 -7.08 -35.80 -43.39
C LEU A 15 -7.63 -34.38 -43.39
N SER A 16 -8.91 -34.23 -43.05
CA SER A 16 -9.46 -32.94 -42.62
C SER A 16 -8.88 -32.59 -41.25
N GLY A 17 -7.71 -31.97 -41.24
CA GLY A 17 -7.19 -31.28 -40.08
C GLY A 17 -8.02 -30.03 -39.84
N CYS A 18 -8.83 -30.02 -38.78
CA CYS A 18 -9.23 -28.78 -38.14
C CYS A 18 -7.94 -28.10 -37.65
N GLY A 19 -7.41 -27.19 -38.45
CA GLY A 19 -6.32 -26.32 -38.06
C GLY A 19 -6.77 -25.52 -36.85
N GLN A 20 -6.20 -25.87 -35.71
CA GLN A 20 -6.21 -25.07 -34.49
C GLN A 20 -5.94 -23.62 -34.89
N GLY A 21 -6.90 -22.73 -34.67
CA GLY A 21 -6.56 -21.34 -34.47
C GLY A 21 -5.69 -21.30 -33.24
N ALA A 22 -4.37 -21.23 -33.41
CA ALA A 22 -3.48 -20.77 -32.37
C ALA A 22 -3.93 -19.33 -32.11
N ALA A 23 -4.82 -19.16 -31.15
CA ALA A 23 -5.12 -17.87 -30.57
C ALA A 23 -3.79 -17.32 -30.04
N ASP A 24 -3.50 -16.10 -30.47
CA ASP A 24 -2.34 -15.29 -30.14
C ASP A 24 -1.79 -15.55 -28.72
N ASP A 25 -0.63 -16.20 -28.66
CA ASP A 25 0.15 -16.46 -27.45
C ASP A 25 0.84 -15.19 -26.91
N GLY A 26 0.87 -14.10 -27.70
CA GLY A 26 1.41 -12.80 -27.31
C GLY A 26 0.59 -12.10 -26.24
N VAL A 27 -0.74 -12.03 -26.40
CA VAL A 27 -1.63 -11.38 -25.41
C VAL A 27 -1.67 -12.14 -24.08
N GLY A 28 -1.60 -13.46 -24.12
CA GLY A 28 -1.55 -14.30 -22.92
C GLY A 28 -0.25 -14.11 -22.13
N ALA A 29 0.89 -14.14 -22.82
CA ALA A 29 2.19 -13.95 -22.19
C ALA A 29 2.39 -12.54 -21.61
N GLU A 30 1.94 -11.51 -22.33
CA GLU A 30 1.99 -10.12 -21.85
C GLU A 30 1.12 -9.93 -20.60
N TYR A 31 -0.11 -10.46 -20.60
CA TYR A 31 -1.01 -10.37 -19.44
C TYR A 31 -0.46 -11.10 -18.21
N VAL A 32 0.12 -12.28 -18.39
CA VAL A 32 0.79 -13.00 -17.30
C VAL A 32 1.93 -12.17 -16.72
N ALA A 33 2.78 -11.58 -17.58
CA ALA A 33 3.87 -10.73 -17.14
C ALA A 33 3.39 -9.47 -16.39
N GLU A 34 2.30 -8.85 -16.87
CA GLU A 34 1.66 -7.70 -16.22
C GLU A 34 1.17 -8.05 -14.81
N VAL A 35 0.45 -9.16 -14.64
CA VAL A 35 -0.08 -9.58 -13.34
C VAL A 35 1.04 -9.94 -12.37
N GLU A 36 2.10 -10.62 -12.83
CA GLU A 36 3.26 -10.91 -11.98
C GLU A 36 4.03 -9.64 -11.58
N ALA A 37 4.21 -8.69 -12.50
CA ALA A 37 4.80 -7.39 -12.19
C ALA A 37 3.97 -6.63 -11.14
N TRP A 38 2.64 -6.62 -11.29
CA TRP A 38 1.74 -6.03 -10.31
C TRP A 38 1.82 -6.72 -8.94
N ARG A 39 1.95 -8.04 -8.88
CA ARG A 39 2.13 -8.79 -7.62
C ARG A 39 3.38 -8.33 -6.87
N VAL A 40 4.50 -8.19 -7.59
CA VAL A 40 5.76 -7.67 -7.04
C VAL A 40 5.60 -6.22 -6.59
N GLU A 41 5.05 -5.35 -7.45
CA GLU A 41 4.85 -3.95 -7.13
C GLU A 41 3.95 -3.76 -5.89
N ARG A 42 2.88 -4.55 -5.78
CA ARG A 42 1.98 -4.54 -4.63
C ARG A 42 2.72 -4.90 -3.35
N LEU A 43 3.58 -5.92 -3.36
CA LEU A 43 4.38 -6.28 -2.19
C LEU A 43 5.38 -5.17 -1.82
N THR A 44 6.01 -4.53 -2.81
CA THR A 44 6.89 -3.38 -2.60
C THR A 44 6.12 -2.22 -1.96
N LYS A 45 4.94 -1.86 -2.49
CA LYS A 45 4.08 -0.79 -1.95
C LYS A 45 3.59 -1.07 -0.54
N LEU A 46 3.28 -2.33 -0.21
CA LEU A 46 2.89 -2.71 1.15
C LEU A 46 4.00 -2.45 2.17
N ARG A 47 5.26 -2.61 1.76
CA ARG A 47 6.48 -2.48 2.58
C ARG A 47 7.13 -1.09 2.53
N ALA A 48 6.67 -0.20 1.65
CA ALA A 48 7.20 1.16 1.52
C ALA A 48 6.99 1.97 2.81
N GLU A 49 7.72 3.08 2.94
CA GLU A 49 7.60 3.99 4.11
C GLU A 49 6.19 4.56 4.28
N ASP A 50 5.46 4.78 3.18
CA ASP A 50 4.05 5.16 3.18
C ASP A 50 3.09 3.96 3.06
N GLY A 51 3.63 2.73 3.04
CA GLY A 51 2.90 1.47 2.88
C GLY A 51 2.05 1.08 4.08
N TYR A 52 1.16 0.10 3.92
CA TYR A 52 0.20 -0.27 4.97
C TYR A 52 0.81 -1.05 6.14
N LEU A 53 1.90 -1.79 5.92
CA LEU A 53 2.44 -2.71 6.94
C LEU A 53 3.13 -2.02 8.11
N ASN A 54 3.46 -0.74 7.97
CA ASN A 54 4.09 0.06 9.01
C ASN A 54 3.11 0.97 9.75
N LEU A 55 1.80 0.88 9.48
CA LEU A 55 0.80 1.62 10.26
C LEU A 55 0.80 1.09 11.70
N ALA A 56 1.02 2.00 12.65
CA ALA A 56 1.10 1.69 14.07
C ALA A 56 -0.05 2.30 14.89
N GLY A 57 -0.81 3.25 14.32
CA GLY A 57 -1.97 3.80 14.99
C GLY A 57 -2.75 4.84 14.18
N LEU A 58 -4.00 5.04 14.56
CA LEU A 58 -4.84 6.16 14.15
C LEU A 58 -5.51 6.73 15.39
N TYR A 59 -5.15 7.95 15.76
CA TYR A 59 -5.60 8.59 16.99
C TYR A 59 -6.42 9.83 16.69
N TRP A 60 -7.69 9.82 17.06
CA TRP A 60 -8.55 10.99 16.88
C TRP A 60 -8.13 12.08 17.86
N LEU A 61 -8.04 13.32 17.35
CA LEU A 61 -7.78 14.48 18.18
C LEU A 61 -9.09 15.07 18.69
N GLN A 62 -9.11 15.44 19.96
CA GLN A 62 -10.14 16.30 20.53
C GLN A 62 -9.88 17.74 20.06
N ASN A 63 -10.92 18.57 20.10
CA ASN A 63 -10.75 19.98 19.78
C ASN A 63 -9.86 20.67 20.83
N GLU A 64 -9.38 21.87 20.49
CA GLU A 64 -8.54 22.71 21.36
C GLU A 64 -7.10 22.19 21.54
N SER A 65 -6.89 21.16 22.35
CA SER A 65 -5.54 20.73 22.74
C SER A 65 -5.46 19.24 23.09
N ASN A 66 -4.36 18.59 22.69
CA ASN A 66 -4.13 17.17 22.94
C ASN A 66 -2.66 16.91 23.27
N SER A 67 -2.38 16.46 24.49
CA SER A 67 -1.07 15.92 24.88
C SER A 67 -0.82 14.55 24.23
N PHE A 68 0.45 14.21 23.97
CA PHE A 68 0.79 12.93 23.39
C PHE A 68 2.13 12.37 23.88
N GLY A 69 2.20 11.04 23.93
CA GLY A 69 3.34 10.26 24.43
C GLY A 69 2.89 8.88 24.89
N SER A 70 3.74 8.13 25.58
CA SER A 70 3.39 6.80 26.11
C SER A 70 2.79 6.82 27.52
N GLY A 71 2.75 8.00 28.17
CA GLY A 71 2.31 8.17 29.55
C GLY A 71 0.86 7.74 29.77
N ALA A 72 0.50 7.46 31.01
CA ALA A 72 -0.88 7.08 31.36
C ALA A 72 -1.86 8.26 31.29
N ASP A 73 -1.35 9.48 31.49
CA ASP A 73 -2.14 10.72 31.59
C ASP A 73 -1.94 11.64 30.37
N VAL A 74 -1.95 11.06 29.16
CA VAL A 74 -1.93 11.82 27.89
C VAL A 74 -3.20 11.57 27.08
N ASP A 75 -3.61 12.55 26.28
CA ASP A 75 -4.82 12.46 25.45
C ASP A 75 -4.65 11.48 24.29
N VAL A 76 -3.44 11.44 23.71
CA VAL A 76 -3.07 10.58 22.58
C VAL A 76 -1.93 9.65 22.99
N GLN A 77 -2.27 8.40 23.28
CA GLN A 77 -1.32 7.42 23.78
C GLN A 77 -0.57 6.70 22.64
N PHE A 78 0.70 7.05 22.46
CA PHE A 78 1.63 6.38 21.57
C PHE A 78 2.17 5.08 22.19
N PRO A 79 2.80 4.19 21.39
CA PRO A 79 3.39 2.95 21.89
C PRO A 79 4.38 3.19 23.04
N ALA A 80 4.49 2.20 23.95
CA ALA A 80 5.35 2.28 25.14
C ALA A 80 6.85 2.49 24.86
N SER A 81 7.29 2.32 23.61
CA SER A 81 8.66 2.59 23.17
C SER A 81 8.97 4.09 23.03
N THR A 82 7.98 4.98 23.07
CA THR A 82 8.18 6.43 23.01
C THR A 82 8.27 7.06 24.42
N PRO A 83 8.80 8.29 24.57
CA PRO A 83 8.75 9.02 25.84
C PRO A 83 7.32 9.20 26.38
N GLU A 84 7.18 9.28 27.70
CA GLU A 84 5.87 9.40 28.36
C GLU A 84 5.13 10.68 27.95
N ASN A 85 5.87 11.78 27.77
CA ASN A 85 5.35 13.05 27.30
C ASN A 85 6.25 13.57 26.17
N ILE A 86 5.78 13.42 24.93
CA ILE A 86 6.48 13.93 23.74
C ILE A 86 6.15 15.40 23.53
N GLY A 87 4.89 15.79 23.75
CA GLY A 87 4.45 17.15 23.48
C GLY A 87 2.94 17.31 23.43
N ARG A 88 2.50 18.32 22.66
CA ARG A 88 1.09 18.67 22.51
C ARG A 88 0.75 19.11 21.08
N PHE A 89 -0.49 18.87 20.68
CA PHE A 89 -1.13 19.40 19.49
C PHE A 89 -2.17 20.44 19.90
N ASP A 90 -2.02 21.68 19.46
CA ASP A 90 -2.95 22.79 19.71
C ASP A 90 -3.63 23.21 18.40
N PHE A 91 -4.97 23.24 18.40
CA PHE A 91 -5.75 23.72 17.27
C PHE A 91 -5.70 25.25 17.20
N THR A 92 -5.39 25.78 16.02
CA THR A 92 -5.37 27.21 15.72
C THR A 92 -6.19 27.50 14.45
N PRO A 93 -6.50 28.77 14.16
CA PRO A 93 -7.16 29.13 12.91
C PRO A 93 -6.37 28.73 11.65
N ASP A 94 -5.04 28.61 11.79
CA ASP A 94 -4.14 28.32 10.68
C ASP A 94 -3.84 26.81 10.54
N GLY A 95 -4.24 25.96 11.50
CA GLY A 95 -3.96 24.53 11.48
C GLY A 95 -3.72 23.96 12.86
N ILE A 96 -2.84 22.96 12.97
CA ILE A 96 -2.45 22.37 14.25
C ILE A 96 -1.00 22.73 14.56
N VAL A 97 -0.75 23.40 15.66
CA VAL A 97 0.61 23.64 16.15
C VAL A 97 1.01 22.45 17.02
N MET A 98 2.05 21.74 16.61
CA MET A 98 2.69 20.71 17.42
C MET A 98 3.85 21.33 18.19
N THR A 99 3.89 21.17 19.50
CA THR A 99 4.98 21.63 20.37
C THR A 99 5.61 20.44 21.08
N VAL A 100 6.95 20.41 21.14
CA VAL A 100 7.74 19.31 21.70
C VAL A 100 8.22 19.67 23.10
N THR A 101 8.07 18.74 24.04
CA THR A 101 8.52 18.87 25.43
C THR A 101 10.04 19.02 25.52
N ASP A 102 10.53 19.78 26.50
CA ASP A 102 11.97 19.94 26.70
C ASP A 102 12.67 18.60 27.01
N GLY A 103 13.87 18.43 26.46
CA GLY A 103 14.63 17.18 26.55
C GLY A 103 14.17 16.07 25.59
N VAL A 104 13.08 16.27 24.84
CA VAL A 104 12.62 15.35 23.80
C VAL A 104 13.10 15.83 22.42
N GLU A 105 13.57 14.90 21.61
CA GLU A 105 14.00 15.16 20.24
C GLU A 105 12.97 14.62 19.24
N VAL A 106 12.40 15.53 18.46
CA VAL A 106 11.54 15.23 17.31
C VAL A 106 12.13 15.97 16.12
N THR A 107 12.15 15.32 14.96
CA THR A 107 12.66 15.93 13.73
C THR A 107 11.59 16.06 12.66
N VAL A 108 11.77 17.04 11.79
CA VAL A 108 11.06 17.20 10.52
C VAL A 108 12.14 17.42 9.47
N ASP A 109 12.12 16.63 8.39
CA ASP A 109 13.16 16.63 7.36
C ASP A 109 14.59 16.48 7.95
N GLY A 110 14.71 15.67 9.00
CA GLY A 110 15.96 15.41 9.72
C GLY A 110 16.46 16.58 10.58
N GLN A 111 15.72 17.68 10.69
CA GLN A 111 16.06 18.82 11.54
C GLN A 111 15.28 18.77 12.85
N PRO A 112 15.93 18.91 14.03
CA PRO A 112 15.26 19.00 15.31
C PRO A 112 14.32 20.21 15.37
N ILE A 113 13.13 20.01 15.92
CA ILE A 113 12.12 21.07 16.08
C ILE A 113 11.67 21.20 17.53
N LYS A 114 11.26 22.41 17.91
CA LYS A 114 10.57 22.69 19.18
C LYS A 114 9.08 22.93 18.99
N SER A 115 8.72 23.52 17.86
CA SER A 115 7.33 23.69 17.46
C SER A 115 7.24 23.75 15.94
N ILE A 116 6.10 23.33 15.38
CA ILE A 116 5.81 23.42 13.95
C ILE A 116 4.30 23.50 13.69
N LEU A 117 3.90 24.27 12.68
CA LEU A 117 2.53 24.23 12.15
C LEU A 117 2.36 23.02 11.24
N LYS A 118 1.33 22.22 11.49
CA LYS A 118 0.96 21.03 10.72
C LYS A 118 -0.43 21.26 10.13
N HIS A 119 -0.54 21.04 8.83
CA HIS A 119 -1.82 20.87 8.15
C HIS A 119 -2.13 19.38 7.97
N ASP A 120 -3.40 19.06 7.74
CA ASP A 120 -3.80 17.70 7.46
C ASP A 120 -3.41 17.25 6.03
N ASP A 121 -3.62 15.96 5.76
CA ASP A 121 -3.30 15.30 4.49
C ASP A 121 -4.25 15.65 3.33
N THR A 122 -5.13 16.65 3.48
CA THR A 122 -5.87 17.25 2.36
C THR A 122 -5.08 18.37 1.68
N THR A 123 -3.98 18.80 2.28
CA THR A 123 -3.03 19.76 1.69
C THR A 123 -1.95 19.05 0.87
N GLU A 124 -1.30 19.78 -0.05
CA GLU A 124 -0.35 19.21 -1.02
C GLU A 124 0.91 18.57 -0.39
N SER A 125 1.21 18.85 0.88
CA SER A 125 2.42 18.34 1.55
C SER A 125 2.23 18.23 3.07
N PRO A 126 1.61 17.14 3.57
CA PRO A 126 1.48 16.92 5.00
C PRO A 126 2.86 16.79 5.66
N VAL A 127 3.08 17.56 6.72
CA VAL A 127 4.33 17.55 7.47
C VAL A 127 4.47 16.23 8.23
N THR A 128 5.54 15.47 7.96
CA THR A 128 5.87 14.25 8.73
C THR A 128 6.85 14.59 9.84
N ALA A 129 6.47 14.32 11.08
CA ALA A 129 7.37 14.41 12.23
C ALA A 129 7.85 13.01 12.61
N THR A 130 9.11 12.89 13.04
CA THR A 130 9.75 11.61 13.32
C THR A 130 10.49 11.61 14.66
N MET A 131 10.55 10.43 15.28
CA MET A 131 11.33 10.14 16.48
C MET A 131 11.68 8.65 16.48
N GLY A 132 12.98 8.30 16.47
CA GLY A 132 13.39 6.91 16.34
C GLY A 132 12.80 6.29 15.07
N SER A 133 12.14 5.13 15.20
CA SER A 133 11.41 4.49 14.10
C SER A 133 10.00 5.07 13.87
N MET A 134 9.50 5.90 14.79
CA MET A 134 8.15 6.44 14.73
C MET A 134 8.07 7.63 13.78
N ALA A 135 7.01 7.67 12.98
CA ALA A 135 6.69 8.77 12.09
C ALA A 135 5.19 9.09 12.14
N TRP A 136 4.81 10.36 12.21
CA TRP A 136 3.40 10.73 12.26
C TRP A 136 3.06 11.99 11.47
N VAL A 137 1.83 11.97 10.96
CA VAL A 137 1.21 13.02 10.16
C VAL A 137 -0.19 13.31 10.69
N VAL A 138 -0.64 14.55 10.50
CA VAL A 138 -2.05 14.92 10.72
C VAL A 138 -2.84 14.47 9.50
N VAL A 139 -4.00 13.85 9.72
CA VAL A 139 -4.87 13.34 8.66
C VAL A 139 -6.32 13.77 8.89
N ASN A 140 -7.06 14.01 7.80
CA ASN A 140 -8.48 14.31 7.85
C ASN A 140 -9.29 13.13 7.33
N ARG A 141 -10.21 12.59 8.13
CA ARG A 141 -11.09 11.51 7.70
C ARG A 141 -12.52 11.91 8.03
N GLU A 142 -13.31 12.09 6.98
CA GLU A 142 -14.73 12.44 7.07
C GLU A 142 -14.98 13.71 7.92
N GLY A 143 -14.12 14.72 7.77
CA GLY A 143 -14.23 15.99 8.49
C GLY A 143 -13.72 15.96 9.93
N LYS A 144 -13.11 14.84 10.37
CA LYS A 144 -12.47 14.71 11.67
C LYS A 144 -10.95 14.62 11.54
N THR A 145 -10.25 15.24 12.48
CA THR A 145 -8.79 15.25 12.49
C THR A 145 -8.23 14.13 13.36
N ALA A 146 -7.21 13.45 12.85
CA ALA A 146 -6.48 12.41 13.56
C ALA A 146 -4.98 12.50 13.33
N ILE A 147 -4.22 11.81 14.17
CA ILE A 147 -2.82 11.49 13.94
C ILE A 147 -2.73 10.08 13.38
N ARG A 148 -2.15 9.96 12.19
CA ARG A 148 -1.69 8.66 11.68
C ARG A 148 -0.28 8.44 12.16
N LEU A 149 -0.08 7.37 12.92
CA LEU A 149 1.23 6.93 13.38
C LEU A 149 1.71 5.75 12.54
N ARG A 150 2.99 5.79 12.20
CA ARG A 150 3.75 4.72 11.54
C ARG A 150 4.95 4.36 12.40
N ASP A 151 5.38 3.12 12.28
CA ASP A 151 6.62 2.60 12.83
C ASP A 151 7.42 1.97 11.69
N PHE A 152 8.50 2.61 11.26
CA PHE A 152 9.35 2.12 10.17
C PHE A 152 10.07 0.81 10.50
N GLU A 153 10.04 0.37 11.76
CA GLU A 153 10.53 -0.94 12.19
C GLU A 153 9.39 -1.88 12.61
N HIS A 154 8.14 -1.57 12.23
CA HIS A 154 6.95 -2.35 12.64
C HIS A 154 7.12 -3.84 12.30
N PRO A 155 6.85 -4.77 13.24
CA PRO A 155 7.08 -6.20 13.05
C PRO A 155 6.38 -6.80 11.81
N ALA A 156 5.23 -6.23 11.40
CA ALA A 156 4.50 -6.70 10.23
C ALA A 156 5.25 -6.52 8.90
N LEU A 157 6.25 -5.63 8.84
CA LEU A 157 7.14 -5.50 7.67
C LEU A 157 7.87 -6.81 7.39
N ASN A 158 8.28 -7.54 8.43
CA ASN A 158 9.00 -8.80 8.29
C ASN A 158 8.08 -10.03 8.37
N ALA A 159 6.90 -9.89 8.98
CA ALA A 159 5.99 -11.00 9.23
C ALA A 159 4.94 -11.26 8.12
N LEU A 160 4.89 -10.46 7.04
CA LEU A 160 3.89 -10.64 5.98
C LEU A 160 4.10 -12.00 5.25
N PRO A 161 3.16 -12.96 5.34
CA PRO A 161 3.24 -14.20 4.58
C PRO A 161 3.00 -13.95 3.08
N PRO A 162 3.33 -14.93 2.21
CA PRO A 162 2.91 -14.87 0.81
C PRO A 162 1.40 -14.63 0.70
N ILE A 163 1.00 -13.72 -0.16
CA ILE A 163 -0.41 -13.40 -0.36
C ILE A 163 -0.98 -14.43 -1.33
N PRO A 164 -1.92 -15.30 -0.90
CA PRO A 164 -2.49 -16.30 -1.78
C PRO A 164 -3.12 -15.65 -3.00
N SER A 165 -2.92 -16.27 -4.15
CA SER A 165 -3.48 -15.80 -5.41
C SER A 165 -3.98 -16.98 -6.22
N PHE A 166 -5.03 -16.74 -7.01
CA PHE A 166 -5.50 -17.70 -7.99
C PHE A 166 -4.49 -17.81 -9.14
N GLU A 167 -4.59 -18.91 -9.90
CA GLU A 167 -3.86 -19.05 -11.16
C GLU A 167 -4.25 -17.92 -12.12
N ILE A 168 -3.28 -17.47 -12.92
CA ILE A 168 -3.53 -16.39 -13.89
C ILE A 168 -4.23 -17.02 -15.10
N ASP A 169 -5.47 -16.62 -15.34
CA ASP A 169 -6.25 -17.03 -16.50
C ASP A 169 -6.60 -15.80 -17.36
N PRO A 170 -6.10 -15.72 -18.61
CA PRO A 170 -6.47 -14.65 -19.54
C PRO A 170 -7.97 -14.50 -19.76
N ALA A 171 -8.77 -15.56 -19.55
CA ALA A 171 -10.22 -15.50 -19.63
C ALA A 171 -10.86 -14.60 -18.56
N TRP A 172 -10.11 -14.25 -17.50
CA TRP A 172 -10.57 -13.32 -16.45
C TRP A 172 -10.27 -11.85 -16.77
N ARG A 173 -9.58 -11.56 -17.87
CA ARG A 173 -9.40 -10.19 -18.37
C ARG A 173 -10.65 -9.77 -19.14
N VAL A 174 -11.52 -9.03 -18.47
CA VAL A 174 -12.77 -8.50 -19.04
C VAL A 174 -12.70 -6.99 -19.24
N GLU A 175 -13.31 -6.49 -20.31
CA GLU A 175 -13.46 -5.06 -20.55
C GLU A 175 -14.62 -4.51 -19.72
N GLY A 176 -14.37 -3.44 -18.97
CA GLY A 176 -15.36 -2.77 -18.13
C GLY A 176 -15.53 -1.30 -18.53
N GLN A 177 -16.76 -0.81 -18.47
CA GLN A 177 -17.07 0.61 -18.62
C GLN A 177 -17.40 1.23 -17.27
N LEU A 178 -16.65 2.26 -16.87
CA LEU A 178 -16.97 3.05 -15.67
C LEU A 178 -18.18 3.94 -15.96
N ILE A 179 -19.32 3.63 -15.35
CA ILE A 179 -20.50 4.50 -15.33
C ILE A 179 -20.44 5.30 -14.05
N ARG A 180 -20.38 6.63 -14.16
CA ARG A 180 -20.41 7.50 -12.99
C ARG A 180 -21.76 7.38 -12.29
N PHE A 181 -21.73 7.34 -10.96
CA PHE A 181 -22.93 7.51 -10.16
C PHE A 181 -23.42 8.97 -10.31
N GLU A 182 -24.73 9.18 -10.52
CA GLU A 182 -25.32 10.52 -10.49
C GLU A 182 -25.50 10.94 -9.03
N GLU A 183 -24.84 12.04 -8.64
CA GLU A 183 -25.00 12.68 -7.31
C GLU A 183 -26.30 13.48 -7.20
#